data_AF-A0AAW3YUX6-F1
#
_entry.id   AF-A0AAW3YUX6-F1
#
_cell.length_a   1.000
_cell.length_b   1.000
_cell.length_c   1.000
_cell.angle_alpha   90.00
_cell.angle_beta   90.00
_cell.angle_gamma   90.00
#
_symmetry.space_group_name_H-M   'P 1'
#
loop_
_entity.id
_entity.type
_entity.pdbx_description
1 polymer ?
#
loop_
_entity_poly.entity_id
_entity_poly.type
_entity_poly.pdbx_seq_one_letter_code
_entity_poly.pdbx_strand_id
1 'polypeptide(L)' 'LLYQAIQRNTRIITKVLIRLFTLLKKNGRKSHRYEKKTIFDIMGVVYEYNGLRKQKKAA' A
#
# COMPACT_ATOMS: atom_id res chain seq x y z
N LEU A 1 -8.94 -17.39 -25.39
CA LEU A 1 -8.82 -18.15 -24.12
C LEU A 1 -7.80 -17.54 -23.15
N LEU A 2 -6.53 -17.37 -23.53
CA LEU A 2 -5.49 -16.78 -22.66
C LEU A 2 -5.85 -15.38 -22.12
N TYR A 3 -6.26 -14.47 -23.01
CA TYR A 3 -6.66 -13.11 -22.64
C TYR A 3 -7.82 -13.10 -21.62
N GLN A 4 -8.82 -13.95 -21.82
CA GLN A 4 -9.97 -14.05 -20.91
C GLN A 4 -9.56 -14.59 -19.53
N ALA A 5 -8.63 -15.55 -19.49
CA ALA A 5 -8.09 -16.08 -18.24
C ALA A 5 -7.31 -15.00 -17.47
N ILE A 6 -6.46 -14.23 -18.16
CA ILE A 6 -5.74 -13.10 -17.58
C ILE A 6 -6.73 -12.05 -17.05
N GLN A 7 -7.72 -11.66 -17.87
CA GLN A 7 -8.70 -10.65 -17.47
C GLN A 7 -9.54 -11.08 -16.26
N ARG A 8 -9.90 -12.37 -16.17
CA ARG A 8 -10.63 -12.93 -15.01
C ARG A 8 -9.77 -12.89 -13.75
N ASN A 9 -8.51 -13.28 -13.85
CA ASN A 9 -7.57 -13.25 -12.72
C ASN A 9 -7.32 -11.81 -12.26
N THR A 10 -7.09 -10.88 -13.19
CA THR A 10 -6.94 -9.45 -12.88
C THR A 10 -8.16 -8.92 -12.16
N ARG A 11 -9.38 -9.25 -12.61
CA ARG A 11 -10.62 -8.79 -11.95
C ARG A 11 -10.74 -9.30 -10.51
N ILE A 12 -10.33 -10.55 -10.25
CA ILE A 12 -10.32 -11.14 -8.91
C ILE A 12 -9.31 -10.39 -8.02
N ILE A 13 -8.08 -10.19 -8.51
CA ILE A 13 -7.02 -9.48 -7.79
C ILE A 13 -7.45 -8.05 -7.48
N THR A 14 -7.98 -7.31 -8.47
CA THR A 14 -8.47 -5.94 -8.27
C THR A 14 -9.56 -5.87 -7.21
N LYS A 15 -10.49 -6.84 -7.18
CA LYS A 15 -11.54 -6.89 -6.16
C LYS A 15 -10.98 -7.09 -4.75
N VAL A 16 -9.97 -7.95 -4.61
CA VAL A 16 -9.28 -8.18 -3.32
C VAL A 16 -8.53 -6.91 -2.88
N LEU A 17 -7.79 -6.27 -3.79
CA LEU A 17 -7.06 -5.04 -3.50
C LEU A 17 -7.97 -3.88 -3.08
N ILE A 18 -9.10 -3.69 -3.78
CA ILE A 18 -10.08 -2.65 -3.42
C ILE A 18 -10.65 -2.93 -2.03
N ARG A 19 -11.04 -4.18 -1.74
CA ARG A 19 -11.57 -4.55 -0.42
C ARG A 19 -10.55 -4.34 0.69
N LEU A 20 -9.30 -4.75 0.45
CA LEU A 20 -8.19 -4.52 1.38
C LEU A 20 -8.00 -3.01 1.62
N PHE A 21 -7.96 -2.21 0.56
CA PHE A 21 -7.82 -0.76 0.65
C PHE A 21 -8.97 -0.12 1.46
N THR A 22 -10.22 -0.53 1.24
CA THR A 22 -11.36 -0.01 2.02
C THR A 22 -11.24 -0.35 3.50
N LEU A 23 -10.84 -1.59 3.83
CA LEU A 23 -10.63 -2.02 5.21
C LEU A 23 -9.48 -1.25 5.86
N LEU A 24 -8.37 -1.08 5.14
CA LEU A 24 -7.23 -0.29 5.59
C LEU A 24 -7.52 1.20 5.68
N LYS A 25 -8.41 1.76 4.85
CA LYS A 25 -8.86 3.16 5.01
C LYS A 25 -9.68 3.33 6.29
N LYS A 26 -10.58 2.38 6.57
CA LYS A 26 -11.40 2.38 7.79
C LYS A 26 -10.56 2.19 9.05
N ASN A 27 -9.63 1.24 9.03
CA ASN A 27 -8.76 0.89 10.16
C ASN A 27 -7.53 1.79 10.26
N GLY A 28 -7.07 2.34 9.15
CA GLY A 28 -5.94 3.26 9.04
C GLY A 28 -6.17 4.54 9.80
N ARG A 29 -7.41 5.06 9.88
CA ARG A 29 -7.75 6.17 10.78
C ARG A 29 -7.52 5.83 12.26
N LYS A 30 -7.68 4.56 12.66
CA LYS A 30 -7.38 4.09 14.02
C LYS A 30 -5.88 3.88 14.20
N SER A 31 -5.21 3.18 13.27
CA SER A 31 -3.75 3.03 13.25
C SER A 31 -3.03 4.38 13.34
N HIS A 32 -3.48 5.36 12.54
CA HIS A 32 -2.94 6.71 12.56
C HIS A 32 -3.17 7.40 13.92
N ARG A 33 -4.29 7.13 14.60
CA ARG A 33 -4.58 7.66 15.94
C ARG A 33 -3.62 7.11 17.00
N TYR A 34 -3.26 5.83 16.94
CA TYR A 34 -2.44 5.19 17.97
C TYR A 34 -0.93 5.29 17.70
N GLU A 35 -0.50 5.27 16.44
CA GLU A 35 0.93 5.11 16.09
C GLU A 35 1.36 5.97 14.89
N LYS A 36 0.47 6.84 14.37
CA LYS A 36 0.65 7.63 13.14
C LYS A 36 1.04 6.85 11.86
N LYS A 37 1.04 5.51 11.87
CA LYS A 37 1.35 4.67 10.69
C LYS A 37 0.40 4.91 9.53
N THR A 38 0.97 5.12 8.35
CA THR A 38 0.24 5.21 7.07
C THR A 38 -0.16 3.82 6.58
N ILE A 39 -1.06 3.75 5.60
CA ILE A 39 -1.44 2.48 4.96
C ILE A 39 -0.22 1.76 4.38
N PHE A 40 0.76 2.52 3.88
CA PHE A 40 2.00 1.98 3.33
C PHE A 40 2.92 1.39 4.41
N ASP A 41 2.99 2.03 5.58
CA ASP A 41 3.72 1.49 6.74
C ASP A 41 3.08 0.18 7.24
N ILE A 42 1.74 0.08 7.19
CA ILE A 42 1.01 -1.15 7.54
C ILE A 42 1.22 -2.24 6.49
N MET A 43 1.27 -1.87 5.20
CA MET A 43 1.54 -2.81 4.11
C MET A 43 3.03 -3.19 3.98
N GLY A 44 3.92 -2.60 4.79
CA GLY A 44 5.36 -2.84 4.70
C GLY A 44 5.98 -2.36 3.38
N VAL A 45 5.31 -1.43 2.68
CA VAL A 45 5.80 -0.88 1.40
C VAL A 45 6.94 0.08 1.71
N VAL A 46 8.17 -0.38 1.48
CA VAL A 46 9.36 0.45 1.60
C VAL A 46 9.39 1.41 0.42
N TYR A 47 9.19 2.69 0.68
CA TYR A 47 9.51 3.72 -0.31
C TYR A 47 11.04 3.81 -0.44
N GLU A 48 11.56 3.63 -1.65
CA GLU A 48 12.95 3.98 -2.01
C GLU A 48 13.21 5.51 -1.98
N TYR A 49 12.46 6.27 -1.18
CA TYR A 49 12.60 7.72 -1.07
C TYR A 49 13.59 8.14 0.02
N ASN A 50 13.93 7.23 0.95
CA ASN A 50 14.82 7.53 2.08
C ASN A 50 16.32 7.57 1.72
N GLY A 51 16.72 7.16 0.51
CA GLY A 51 18.10 7.28 0.04
C GLY A 51 18.55 8.74 -0.16
N LEU A 52 17.63 9.63 -0.52
CA LEU A 52 17.91 11.04 -0.84
C LEU A 52 18.00 11.94 0.41
N ARG A 53 17.34 11.59 1.52
CA ARG A 53 17.34 12.43 2.73
C ARG A 53 18.56 12.21 3.63
N LYS A 54 19.26 11.09 3.51
CA LYS A 54 20.51 10.84 4.24
C LYS A 54 21.69 11.67 3.69
N GLN A 55 21.67 12.03 2.41
CA GLN A 55 22.76 12.82 1.81
C GLN A 55 22.70 14.32 2.16
N LYS A 56 21.50 14.88 2.40
CA LYS A 56 21.33 16.31 2.73
C LYS A 56 21.63 16.70 4.19
N LYS A 57 21.97 15.74 5.06
CA LYS A 57 22.38 16.01 6.45
C LYS A 57 23.90 15.93 6.65
N ALA A 58 24.66 15.64 5.60
CA ALA A 58 26.11 15.49 5.62
C ALA A 58 26.84 16.53 4.75
N ALA A 59 26.17 17.64 4.43
CA ALA A 59 26.76 18.79 3.74
C ALA A 59 26.52 20.05 4.57
#